data_AF-A0A368UKN7-F1
#
_entry.id   AF-A0A368UKN7-F1
#
_cell.length_a   1.000
_cell.length_b   1.000
_cell.length_c   1.000
_cell.angle_alpha   90.00
_cell.angle_beta   90.00
_cell.angle_gamma   90.00
#
_symmetry.space_group_name_H-M   'P 1'
#
loop_
_entity.id
_entity.type
_entity.pdbx_description
1 polymer ?
#
loop_
_entity_poly.entity_id
_entity_poly.type
_entity_poly.pdbx_seq_one_letter_code
_entity_poly.pdbx_strand_id
1 'polypeptide(L)'
;MYRGSSGLLQKNHLIHRGAVDILFSNENQKLKCNSKNDVVRGNIPDILNLKTKLADHYRNIYFTKGEGKPKPISTTDTLLSKILLGTLGCVPAFDRYFIDGLKEVKIQNKVFDDASLNELFDFVEENRTEIKDAQKLILTKINKFYPIMKILDMYFWQIGYDKELMQKQEKEISDEDS
;
A
#
# COMPACT_ATOMS: atom_id res chain seq x y z
N MET A 1 -3.10 -9.20 -6.23
CA MET A 1 -4.35 -8.40 -6.24
C MET A 1 -5.58 -9.27 -6.47
N TYR A 2 -5.48 -10.30 -7.32
CA TYR A 2 -6.55 -11.26 -7.54
C TYR A 2 -6.20 -12.59 -6.86
N ARG A 3 -6.79 -12.90 -5.70
CA ARG A 3 -6.71 -14.24 -5.08
C ARG A 3 -8.13 -14.80 -4.95
N GLY A 4 -8.26 -16.12 -5.12
CA GLY A 4 -9.42 -16.94 -5.54
C GLY A 4 -10.78 -16.80 -4.82
N SER A 5 -10.96 -15.81 -3.96
CA SER A 5 -12.23 -15.49 -3.29
C SER A 5 -12.73 -14.06 -3.53
N SER A 6 -11.95 -13.18 -4.18
CA SER A 6 -12.35 -11.78 -4.36
C SER A 6 -13.35 -11.62 -5.50
N GLY A 7 -14.40 -10.82 -5.27
CA GLY A 7 -15.38 -10.48 -6.31
C GLY A 7 -14.78 -9.77 -7.53
N LEU A 8 -13.58 -9.21 -7.39
CA LEU A 8 -12.80 -8.65 -8.49
C LEU A 8 -12.47 -9.69 -9.58
N LEU A 9 -12.23 -10.96 -9.21
CA LEU A 9 -11.96 -12.04 -10.16
C LEU A 9 -13.16 -12.41 -11.03
N GLN A 10 -14.38 -12.05 -10.59
CA GLN A 10 -15.62 -12.39 -11.28
C GLN A 10 -16.01 -11.34 -12.34
N LYS A 11 -15.12 -10.38 -12.62
CA LYS A 11 -15.35 -9.28 -13.53
C LYS A 11 -14.12 -9.02 -14.40
N ASN A 12 -14.31 -8.33 -15.52
CA ASN A 12 -13.20 -7.91 -16.37
C ASN A 12 -12.51 -6.65 -15.81
N HIS A 13 -11.40 -6.25 -16.43
CA HIS A 13 -10.58 -5.12 -15.99
C HIS A 13 -11.31 -3.76 -15.97
N LEU A 14 -12.44 -3.60 -16.67
CA LEU A 14 -13.18 -2.34 -16.72
C LEU A 14 -13.86 -1.97 -15.39
N ILE A 15 -13.90 -2.89 -14.41
CA ILE A 15 -14.37 -2.59 -13.04
C ILE A 15 -13.63 -1.43 -12.37
N HIS A 16 -12.40 -1.18 -12.81
CA HIS A 16 -11.56 -0.12 -12.26
C HIS A 16 -11.86 1.24 -12.87
N ARG A 17 -12.73 1.36 -13.89
CA ARG A 17 -12.97 2.65 -14.57
C ARG A 17 -13.42 3.75 -13.61
N GLY A 18 -14.42 3.49 -12.78
CA GLY A 18 -14.86 4.49 -11.79
C GLY A 18 -13.81 4.77 -10.72
N ALA A 19 -12.95 3.80 -10.36
CA ALA A 19 -11.81 4.06 -9.48
C ALA A 19 -10.79 5.01 -10.14
N VAL A 20 -10.53 4.87 -11.44
CA VAL A 20 -9.70 5.80 -12.22
C VAL A 20 -10.34 7.20 -12.21
N ASP A 21 -11.63 7.32 -12.48
CA ASP A 21 -12.33 8.61 -12.46
C ASP A 21 -12.23 9.31 -11.09
N ILE A 22 -12.35 8.55 -10.00
CA ILE A 22 -12.16 9.06 -8.63
C ILE A 22 -10.70 9.54 -8.43
N LEU A 23 -9.71 8.72 -8.75
CA LEU A 23 -8.28 9.02 -8.55
C LEU A 23 -7.82 10.26 -9.35
N PHE A 24 -8.34 10.43 -10.56
CA PHE A 24 -7.94 11.51 -11.48
C PHE A 24 -8.87 12.72 -11.45
N SER A 25 -9.80 12.79 -10.50
CA SER A 25 -10.55 14.01 -10.22
C SER A 25 -9.64 15.15 -9.72
N ASN A 26 -10.03 16.40 -10.01
CA ASN A 26 -9.26 17.60 -9.62
C ASN A 26 -8.97 17.64 -8.10
N GLU A 27 -9.91 17.16 -7.28
CA GLU A 27 -9.77 17.11 -5.82
C GLU A 27 -8.61 16.21 -5.38
N ASN A 28 -8.44 15.04 -6.02
CA ASN A 28 -7.51 14.01 -5.56
C ASN A 28 -6.12 14.14 -6.21
N GLN A 29 -5.99 14.87 -7.32
CA GLN A 29 -4.70 15.08 -7.98
C GLN A 29 -3.67 15.81 -7.11
N LYS A 30 -4.10 16.56 -6.08
CA LYS A 30 -3.19 17.17 -5.08
C LYS A 30 -2.35 16.15 -4.31
N LEU A 31 -2.83 14.91 -4.20
CA LEU A 31 -2.12 13.80 -3.54
C LEU A 31 -1.11 13.10 -4.45
N LYS A 32 -1.02 13.48 -5.73
CA LYS A 32 -0.09 12.85 -6.66
C LYS A 32 1.34 13.31 -6.38
N CYS A 33 2.17 12.39 -5.89
CA CYS A 33 3.56 12.64 -5.60
C CYS A 33 4.40 12.72 -6.89
N ASN A 34 5.34 13.64 -6.91
CA ASN A 34 6.34 13.86 -7.97
C ASN A 34 7.53 14.63 -7.39
N SER A 35 8.55 14.91 -8.20
CA SER A 35 9.80 15.55 -7.73
C SER A 35 9.63 16.94 -7.11
N LYS A 36 8.48 17.61 -7.32
CA LYS A 36 8.17 18.93 -6.78
C LYS A 36 7.15 18.89 -5.64
N ASN A 37 6.42 17.79 -5.50
CA ASN A 37 5.32 17.66 -4.55
C ASN A 37 5.35 16.25 -3.96
N ASP A 38 5.65 16.14 -2.69
CA ASP A 38 5.54 14.88 -1.95
C ASP A 38 4.48 15.00 -0.87
N VAL A 39 4.02 13.86 -0.37
CA VAL A 39 2.98 13.82 0.64
C VAL A 39 3.52 14.33 1.98
N VAL A 40 2.70 15.10 2.70
CA VAL A 40 2.99 15.59 4.05
C VAL A 40 1.91 15.13 5.03
N ARG A 41 2.19 15.19 6.34
CA ARG A 41 1.24 14.78 7.39
C ARG A 41 -0.14 15.45 7.26
N GLY A 42 -0.18 16.71 6.82
CA GLY A 42 -1.44 17.43 6.59
C GLY A 42 -2.34 16.81 5.51
N ASN A 43 -1.83 15.90 4.68
CA ASN A 43 -2.62 15.20 3.66
C ASN A 43 -3.36 13.96 4.18
N ILE A 44 -3.14 13.52 5.44
CA ILE A 44 -3.80 12.33 6.00
C ILE A 44 -5.33 12.35 5.83
N PRO A 45 -6.06 13.44 6.13
CA PRO A 45 -7.52 13.47 5.96
C PRO A 45 -7.95 13.24 4.50
N ASP A 46 -7.21 13.80 3.55
CA ASP A 46 -7.49 13.65 2.12
C ASP A 46 -7.24 12.21 1.65
N ILE A 47 -6.17 11.58 2.14
CA ILE A 47 -5.84 10.18 1.85
C ILE A 47 -6.95 9.25 2.35
N LEU A 48 -7.42 9.46 3.59
CA LEU A 48 -8.48 8.63 4.18
C LEU A 48 -9.83 8.87 3.51
N ASN A 49 -10.14 10.11 3.12
CA ASN A 49 -11.32 10.41 2.32
C ASN A 49 -11.28 9.69 0.96
N LEU A 50 -10.14 9.71 0.28
CA LEU A 50 -9.94 9.00 -0.97
C LEU A 50 -10.03 7.47 -0.80
N LYS A 51 -9.45 6.92 0.28
CA LYS A 51 -9.61 5.50 0.66
C LYS A 51 -11.10 5.14 0.76
N THR A 52 -11.90 5.96 1.45
CA THR A 52 -13.35 5.74 1.62
C THR A 52 -14.08 5.79 0.28
N LYS A 53 -13.84 6.82 -0.55
CA LYS A 53 -14.44 6.95 -1.88
C LYS A 53 -14.15 5.73 -2.77
N LEU A 54 -12.91 5.23 -2.75
CA LEU A 54 -12.54 4.03 -3.49
C LEU A 54 -13.24 2.78 -2.94
N ALA A 55 -13.27 2.61 -1.62
CA ALA A 55 -13.97 1.49 -0.99
C ALA A 55 -15.46 1.46 -1.35
N ASP A 56 -16.11 2.64 -1.33
CA ASP A 56 -17.52 2.80 -1.69
C ASP A 56 -17.78 2.50 -3.17
N HIS A 57 -16.90 2.95 -4.07
CA HIS A 57 -16.98 2.60 -5.49
C HIS A 57 -17.04 1.09 -5.70
N TYR A 58 -16.10 0.34 -5.11
CA TYR A 58 -16.08 -1.12 -5.26
C TYR A 58 -17.26 -1.78 -4.54
N ARG A 59 -17.68 -1.28 -3.38
CA ARG A 59 -18.84 -1.82 -2.65
C ARG A 59 -20.13 -1.75 -3.46
N ASN A 60 -20.26 -0.76 -4.33
CA ASN A 60 -21.41 -0.62 -5.23
C ASN A 60 -21.39 -1.59 -6.43
N ILE A 61 -20.31 -2.35 -6.63
CA ILE A 61 -20.21 -3.36 -7.68
C ILE A 61 -20.60 -4.72 -7.11
N TYR A 62 -21.62 -5.34 -7.69
CA TYR A 62 -22.10 -6.66 -7.30
C TYR A 62 -21.55 -7.76 -8.19
N PHE A 63 -21.24 -8.90 -7.58
CA PHE A 63 -20.80 -10.10 -8.26
C PHE A 63 -21.50 -11.34 -7.70
N THR A 64 -21.52 -12.40 -8.50
CA THR A 64 -22.05 -13.70 -8.12
C THR A 64 -20.94 -14.73 -8.26
N LYS A 65 -20.83 -15.66 -7.32
CA LYS A 65 -19.89 -16.79 -7.38
C LYS A 65 -20.71 -18.09 -7.44
N GLY A 66 -20.67 -18.79 -8.58
CA GLY A 66 -21.50 -19.98 -8.83
C GLY A 66 -23.00 -19.64 -8.80
N GLU A 67 -23.79 -20.51 -8.18
CA GLU A 67 -25.25 -20.33 -8.00
C GLU A 67 -25.63 -19.45 -6.78
N GLY A 68 -24.66 -18.75 -6.19
CA GLY A 68 -24.89 -17.92 -5.01
C GLY A 68 -25.74 -16.66 -5.28
N LYS A 69 -26.18 -16.01 -4.21
CA LYS A 69 -26.79 -14.67 -4.30
C LYS A 69 -25.73 -13.60 -4.66
N PRO A 70 -26.10 -12.55 -5.41
CA PRO A 70 -25.21 -11.41 -5.64
C PRO A 70 -24.73 -10.79 -4.34
N LYS A 71 -23.43 -10.46 -4.26
CA LYS A 71 -22.80 -9.81 -3.10
C LYS A 71 -21.95 -8.62 -3.56
N PRO A 72 -21.82 -7.56 -2.73
CA PRO A 72 -20.95 -6.43 -3.04
C PRO A 72 -19.48 -6.82 -2.96
N ILE A 73 -18.63 -6.18 -3.75
CA ILE A 73 -17.18 -6.34 -3.63
C ILE A 73 -16.70 -5.63 -2.35
N SER A 74 -16.16 -6.41 -1.40
CA SER A 74 -15.46 -5.86 -0.25
C SER A 74 -13.98 -5.67 -0.58
N THR A 75 -13.45 -4.48 -0.32
CA THR A 75 -12.04 -4.13 -0.56
C THR A 75 -11.21 -4.27 0.71
N THR A 76 -10.00 -4.80 0.57
CA THR A 76 -9.02 -4.85 1.66
C THR A 76 -8.15 -3.60 1.68
N ASP A 77 -7.58 -3.29 2.83
CA ASP A 77 -6.56 -2.24 2.96
C ASP A 77 -5.39 -2.47 2.00
N THR A 78 -4.95 -3.72 1.81
CA THR A 78 -3.93 -4.08 0.84
C THR A 78 -4.30 -3.68 -0.59
N LEU A 79 -5.56 -3.86 -1.00
CA LEU A 79 -5.99 -3.47 -2.34
C LEU A 79 -5.97 -1.94 -2.48
N LEU A 80 -6.61 -1.24 -1.55
CA LEU A 80 -6.76 0.21 -1.60
C LEU A 80 -5.39 0.91 -1.54
N SER A 81 -4.55 0.51 -0.61
CA SER A 81 -3.18 1.05 -0.48
C SER A 81 -2.31 0.75 -1.70
N LYS A 82 -2.42 -0.42 -2.33
CA LYS A 82 -1.70 -0.73 -3.59
C LYS A 82 -2.15 0.15 -4.75
N ILE A 83 -3.46 0.42 -4.85
CA ILE A 83 -3.98 1.35 -5.85
C ILE A 83 -3.38 2.74 -5.61
N LEU A 84 -3.40 3.23 -4.36
CA LEU A 84 -2.89 4.56 -4.03
C LEU A 84 -1.37 4.68 -4.20
N LEU A 85 -0.59 3.68 -3.77
CA LEU A 85 0.85 3.62 -4.01
C LEU A 85 1.16 3.64 -5.51
N GLY A 86 0.48 2.80 -6.29
CA GLY A 86 0.76 2.64 -7.72
C GLY A 86 0.34 3.83 -8.59
N THR A 87 -0.61 4.65 -8.12
CA THR A 87 -1.17 5.75 -8.91
C THR A 87 -0.76 7.13 -8.43
N LEU A 88 -0.67 7.33 -7.11
CA LEU A 88 -0.39 8.61 -6.48
C LEU A 88 0.92 8.60 -5.69
N GLY A 89 1.36 7.45 -5.18
CA GLY A 89 2.57 7.34 -4.37
C GLY A 89 2.45 7.98 -2.98
N CYS A 90 1.23 8.27 -2.52
CA CYS A 90 0.95 9.01 -1.29
C CYS A 90 0.87 8.14 -0.02
N VAL A 91 0.90 6.81 -0.17
CA VAL A 91 0.91 5.83 0.94
C VAL A 91 1.68 4.57 0.51
N PRO A 92 2.30 3.83 1.43
CA PRO A 92 2.88 2.52 1.14
C PRO A 92 1.79 1.46 0.91
N ALA A 93 2.15 0.31 0.35
CA ALA A 93 1.22 -0.80 0.23
C ALA A 93 1.13 -1.57 1.56
N PHE A 94 -0.04 -1.58 2.19
CA PHE A 94 -0.34 -2.36 3.39
C PHE A 94 -0.54 -3.85 3.04
N ASP A 95 0.47 -4.46 2.44
CA ASP A 95 0.51 -5.89 2.19
C ASP A 95 1.25 -6.65 3.30
N ARG A 96 1.31 -7.98 3.17
CA ARG A 96 1.86 -8.85 4.20
C ARG A 96 3.31 -8.49 4.54
N TYR A 97 4.17 -8.28 3.55
CA TYR A 97 5.59 -8.03 3.83
C TYR A 97 5.81 -6.65 4.42
N PHE A 98 5.10 -5.62 3.93
CA PHE A 98 5.14 -4.30 4.56
C PHE A 98 4.71 -4.38 6.04
N ILE A 99 3.56 -5.01 6.33
CA ILE A 99 3.05 -5.18 7.70
C ILE A 99 4.01 -6.00 8.57
N ASP A 100 4.61 -7.05 8.02
CA ASP A 100 5.59 -7.87 8.75
C ASP A 100 6.87 -7.07 9.04
N GLY A 101 7.32 -6.20 8.13
CA GLY A 101 8.42 -5.27 8.37
C GLY A 101 8.13 -4.25 9.46
N LEU A 102 6.92 -3.68 9.50
CA LEU A 102 6.49 -2.80 10.59
C LEU A 102 6.56 -3.51 11.96
N LYS A 103 6.22 -4.80 12.02
CA LYS A 103 6.32 -5.57 13.27
C LYS A 103 7.76 -5.74 13.74
N GLU A 104 8.69 -5.98 12.83
CA GLU A 104 10.10 -6.15 13.18
C GLU A 104 10.71 -4.89 13.79
N VAL A 105 10.32 -3.72 13.29
CA VAL A 105 10.75 -2.43 13.84
C VAL A 105 9.88 -1.95 15.01
N LYS A 106 8.95 -2.77 15.49
CA LYS A 106 8.04 -2.48 16.61
C LYS A 106 7.10 -1.29 16.41
N ILE A 107 6.77 -0.95 15.16
CA ILE A 107 5.68 -0.02 14.85
C ILE A 107 4.35 -0.66 15.30
N GLN A 108 3.51 0.11 15.97
CA GLN A 108 2.34 -0.39 16.71
C GLN A 108 1.13 -0.57 15.82
N ASN A 109 0.90 0.30 14.85
CA ASN A 109 -0.29 0.27 14.04
C ASN A 109 -0.03 -0.40 12.68
N LYS A 110 -0.95 -1.28 12.24
CA LYS A 110 -0.78 -2.15 11.05
C LYS A 110 -1.98 -2.10 10.09
N VAL A 111 -2.92 -1.22 10.36
CA VAL A 111 -4.19 -1.09 9.64
C VAL A 111 -4.11 0.18 8.80
N PHE A 112 -4.75 0.26 7.64
CA PHE A 112 -4.62 1.49 6.84
C PHE A 112 -5.54 2.60 7.41
N ASP A 113 -5.15 3.25 8.49
CA ASP A 113 -5.95 4.25 9.21
C ASP A 113 -5.14 5.48 9.64
N ASP A 114 -5.81 6.42 10.31
CA ASP A 114 -5.21 7.68 10.77
C ASP A 114 -4.03 7.45 11.73
N ALA A 115 -4.17 6.54 12.69
CA ALA A 115 -3.13 6.21 13.66
C ALA A 115 -1.88 5.67 12.96
N SER A 116 -2.05 4.72 12.04
CA SER A 116 -0.93 4.14 11.29
C SER A 116 -0.26 5.15 10.39
N LEU A 117 -1.01 6.02 9.70
CA LEU A 117 -0.41 7.06 8.88
C LEU A 117 0.39 8.06 9.72
N ASN A 118 -0.13 8.48 10.89
CA ASN A 118 0.60 9.36 11.79
C ASN A 118 1.91 8.72 12.27
N GLU A 119 1.89 7.45 12.67
CA GLU A 119 3.09 6.74 13.11
C GLU A 119 4.12 6.58 11.97
N LEU A 120 3.67 6.37 10.73
CA LEU A 120 4.58 6.39 9.57
C LEU A 120 5.21 7.77 9.36
N PHE A 121 4.48 8.86 9.57
CA PHE A 121 5.06 10.20 9.52
C PHE A 121 5.99 10.49 10.70
N ASP A 122 5.75 9.92 11.88
CA ASP A 122 6.71 10.00 12.99
C ASP A 122 8.03 9.35 12.58
N PHE A 123 7.97 8.13 12.01
CA PHE A 123 9.14 7.44 11.47
C PHE A 123 9.86 8.25 10.37
N VAL A 124 9.11 8.92 9.48
CA VAL A 124 9.69 9.77 8.43
C VAL A 124 10.48 10.93 9.03
N GLU A 125 9.95 11.60 10.04
CA GLU A 125 10.63 12.74 10.67
C GLU A 125 11.88 12.30 11.42
N GLU A 126 11.83 11.16 12.11
CA GLU A 126 12.98 10.58 12.82
C GLU A 126 14.11 10.13 11.88
N ASN A 127 13.78 9.68 10.66
CA ASN A 127 14.72 9.10 9.69
C ASN A 127 14.84 9.95 8.41
N ARG A 128 14.58 11.27 8.53
CA ARG A 128 14.43 12.16 7.38
C ARG A 128 15.69 12.24 6.51
N THR A 129 16.87 12.17 7.12
CA THR A 129 18.15 12.28 6.42
C THR A 129 18.38 11.05 5.57
N GLU A 130 18.22 9.87 6.16
CA GLU A 130 18.40 8.56 5.54
C GLU A 130 17.42 8.36 4.38
N ILE A 131 16.16 8.76 4.57
CA ILE A 131 15.14 8.72 3.52
C ILE A 131 15.54 9.62 2.34
N LYS A 132 15.99 10.85 2.61
CA LYS A 132 16.44 11.76 1.54
C LYS A 132 17.67 11.26 0.80
N ASP A 133 18.61 10.66 1.52
CA ASP A 133 19.80 10.07 0.91
C ASP A 133 19.43 8.88 0.02
N ALA A 134 18.47 8.04 0.45
CA ALA A 134 17.91 6.97 -0.38
C ALA A 134 17.22 7.53 -1.64
N GLN A 135 16.39 8.57 -1.51
CA GLN A 135 15.76 9.24 -2.65
C GLN A 135 16.80 9.79 -3.63
N LYS A 136 17.84 10.45 -3.13
CA LYS A 136 18.92 11.02 -3.93
C LYS A 136 19.73 9.93 -4.65
N LEU A 137 20.04 8.83 -3.96
CA LEU A 137 20.73 7.69 -4.53
C LEU A 137 19.93 7.08 -5.68
N ILE A 138 18.63 6.83 -5.47
CA ILE A 138 17.73 6.28 -6.50
C ILE A 138 17.65 7.23 -7.70
N LEU A 139 17.44 8.53 -7.45
CA LEU A 139 17.40 9.52 -8.51
C LEU A 139 18.70 9.54 -9.32
N THR A 140 19.85 9.49 -8.66
CA THR A 140 21.17 9.52 -9.32
C THR A 140 21.44 8.24 -10.11
N LYS A 141 21.04 7.07 -9.60
CA LYS A 141 21.36 5.78 -10.20
C LYS A 141 20.44 5.39 -11.36
N ILE A 142 19.15 5.69 -11.26
CA ILE A 142 18.14 5.22 -12.24
C ILE A 142 17.31 6.35 -12.86
N ASN A 143 17.63 7.61 -12.55
CA ASN A 143 16.93 8.80 -13.06
C ASN A 143 15.41 8.76 -12.84
N LYS A 144 14.98 8.26 -11.67
CA LYS A 144 13.58 8.21 -11.27
C LYS A 144 13.41 8.81 -9.87
N PHE A 145 12.37 9.63 -9.73
CA PHE A 145 11.96 10.15 -8.43
C PHE A 145 11.06 9.14 -7.71
N TYR A 146 11.43 8.78 -6.49
CA TYR A 146 10.60 7.92 -5.62
C TYR A 146 10.04 8.77 -4.47
N PRO A 147 8.71 8.84 -4.31
CA PRO A 147 8.07 9.51 -3.17
C PRO A 147 8.50 8.93 -1.82
N ILE A 148 8.40 9.72 -0.74
CA ILE A 148 8.74 9.28 0.63
C ILE A 148 8.03 7.96 0.97
N MET A 149 6.73 7.87 0.69
CA MET A 149 5.97 6.66 0.99
C MET A 149 6.37 5.45 0.13
N LYS A 150 6.96 5.67 -1.05
CA LYS A 150 7.55 4.59 -1.85
C LYS A 150 8.87 4.09 -1.26
N ILE A 151 9.65 4.98 -0.63
CA ILE A 151 10.86 4.57 0.11
C ILE A 151 10.49 3.72 1.32
N LEU A 152 9.51 4.17 2.11
CA LEU A 152 8.99 3.41 3.26
C LEU A 152 8.43 2.04 2.83
N ASP A 153 7.66 2.01 1.74
CA ASP A 153 7.15 0.77 1.14
C ASP A 153 8.29 -0.21 0.87
N MET A 154 9.34 0.21 0.16
CA MET A 154 10.48 -0.64 -0.14
C MET A 154 11.24 -1.10 1.11
N TYR A 155 11.47 -0.18 2.04
CA TYR A 155 12.23 -0.46 3.26
C TYR A 155 11.55 -1.53 4.12
N PHE A 156 10.28 -1.30 4.51
CA PHE A 156 9.57 -2.25 5.35
C PHE A 156 9.21 -3.54 4.61
N TRP A 157 8.94 -3.47 3.30
CA TRP A 157 8.74 -4.66 2.50
C TRP A 157 9.99 -5.55 2.50
N GLN A 158 11.19 -4.98 2.35
CA GLN A 158 12.44 -5.73 2.37
C GLN A 158 12.64 -6.45 3.70
N ILE A 159 12.43 -5.75 4.83
CA ILE A 159 12.52 -6.34 6.17
C ILE A 159 11.55 -7.52 6.32
N GLY A 160 10.29 -7.34 5.92
CA GLY A 160 9.30 -8.42 6.02
C GLY A 160 9.59 -9.60 5.09
N TYR A 161 10.16 -9.34 3.91
CA TYR A 161 10.60 -10.38 2.99
C TYR A 161 11.78 -11.19 3.56
N ASP A 162 12.81 -10.50 4.06
CA ASP A 162 14.01 -11.12 4.62
C ASP A 162 13.67 -11.99 5.84
N LYS A 163 12.75 -11.53 6.69
CA LYS A 163 12.21 -12.33 7.79
C LYS A 163 11.59 -13.64 7.30
N GLU A 164 10.74 -13.59 6.27
CA GLU A 164 10.12 -14.82 5.76
C GLU A 164 11.16 -15.77 5.14
N LEU A 165 12.22 -15.23 4.53
CA LEU A 165 13.30 -16.02 3.97
C LEU A 165 14.11 -16.75 5.05
N MET A 166 14.50 -16.04 6.12
CA MET A 166 15.21 -16.64 7.26
C MET A 166 14.39 -17.76 7.91
N GLN A 167 13.10 -17.54 8.13
CA GLN A 167 12.20 -18.55 8.72
C GLN A 167 12.01 -19.80 7.85
N LYS A 168 12.15 -19.70 6.52
CA LYS A 168 12.11 -20.86 5.63
C LYS A 168 13.40 -21.66 5.72
N GLN A 169 14.55 -20.98 5.74
CA GLN A 169 15.86 -21.62 5.89
C GLN A 169 15.97 -22.37 7.22
N GLU A 170 15.51 -21.78 8.33
CA GLU A 170 15.50 -22.44 9.64
C GLU A 170 14.65 -23.72 9.67
N LYS A 171 13.52 -23.72 8.95
CA LYS A 171 12.64 -24.90 8.85
C LYS A 171 13.23 -26.01 8.00
N GLU A 172 13.85 -25.65 6.88
CA GLU A 172 14.53 -26.60 6.01
C GLU A 172 15.68 -27.29 6.77
N ILE A 173 16.45 -26.55 7.57
CA ILE A 173 17.50 -27.12 8.43
C ILE A 173 16.90 -28.03 9.51
N SER A 174 15.81 -27.62 10.17
CA SER A 174 15.19 -28.45 11.23
C SER A 174 14.55 -29.74 10.70
N ASP A 175 14.08 -29.74 9.46
CA ASP A 175 13.47 -30.90 8.81
C ASP A 175 14.53 -31.87 8.22
N GLU A 176 15.76 -31.39 7.95
CA GLU A 176 16.90 -32.24 7.54
C GLU A 176 17.57 -32.96 8.72
N ASP A 177 17.50 -32.40 9.94
CA ASP A 177 18.06 -32.97 11.17
C ASP A 177 17.10 -33.94 11.91
N SER A 178 15.88 -34.14 11.41
CA SER A 178 14.82 -35.01 11.99
C SER A 178 14.58 -36.30 11.21
#